data_AF-A0A5C3LH75-F1
#
_entry.id   AF-A0A5C3LH75-F1
#
_cell.length_a   1.000
_cell.length_b   1.000
_cell.length_c   1.000
_cell.angle_alpha   90.00
_cell.angle_beta   90.00
_cell.angle_gamma   90.00
#
_symmetry.space_group_name_H-M   'P 1'
#
loop_
_entity.id
_entity.type
_entity.pdbx_description
1 polymer ?
#
loop_
_entity_poly.entity_id
_entity_poly.type
_entity_poly.pdbx_seq_one_letter_code
_entity_poly.pdbx_strand_id
1 'polypeptide(L)' 'HFAYAFDHNGNWTEAEKLQVEVMEKRHQLLGPAHSDTLTSMGNLASIYWRQGECAEAEKLQMELIE' A
#
# COMPACT_ATOMS: atom_id res chain seq x y z
N HIS A 1 11.69 -2.41 0.47
CA HIS A 1 12.57 -2.12 1.63
C HIS A 1 11.77 -1.63 2.86
N PHE A 2 10.72 -0.81 2.71
CA PHE A 2 9.90 -0.33 3.84
C PHE A 2 9.11 -1.42 4.58
N ALA A 3 8.50 -2.38 3.88
CA ALA A 3 7.71 -3.45 4.50
C ALA A 3 8.48 -4.33 5.52
N TYR A 4 9.79 -4.50 5.35
CA TYR A 4 10.63 -5.29 6.26
C TYR A 4 10.90 -4.58 7.60
N ALA A 5 10.93 -3.24 7.60
CA ALA A 5 11.20 -2.45 8.79
C ALA A 5 10.00 -2.40 9.75
N PHE A 6 8.78 -2.48 9.23
CA PHE A 6 7.55 -2.40 10.04
C PHE A 6 7.18 -3.73 10.72
N ASP A 7 7.62 -4.86 10.16
CA ASP A 7 7.37 -6.21 10.71
C ASP A 7 7.90 -6.39 12.14
N HIS A 8 8.90 -5.61 12.53
CA HIS A 8 9.61 -5.76 13.80
C HIS A 8 8.97 -4.98 14.98
N ASN A 9 8.05 -4.05 14.73
CA ASN A 9 7.55 -3.13 15.77
C ASN A 9 6.03 -3.20 16.04
N GLY A 10 5.27 -4.06 15.36
CA GLY A 10 3.84 -4.26 15.62
C GLY A 10 2.94 -3.05 15.33
N ASN A 11 3.46 -2.01 14.70
CA ASN A 11 2.75 -0.75 14.46
C ASN A 11 2.25 -0.64 13.01
N TRP A 12 1.50 -1.66 12.58
CA TRP A 12 0.98 -1.78 11.21
C TRP A 12 0.07 -0.62 10.81
N THR A 13 -0.69 -0.08 11.76
CA THR A 13 -1.59 1.06 11.54
C THR A 13 -0.85 2.35 11.14
N GLU A 14 0.34 2.60 11.69
CA GLU A 14 1.14 3.76 11.31
C GLU A 14 1.80 3.55 9.93
N ALA A 15 2.23 2.31 9.66
CA ALA A 15 2.78 1.92 8.36
C ALA A 15 1.73 2.07 7.25
N GLU A 16 0.49 1.66 7.52
CA GLU A 16 -0.64 1.80 6.62
C GLU A 16 -0.91 3.27 6.28
N LYS A 17 -1.07 4.13 7.29
CA LYS A 17 -1.31 5.57 7.08
C LYS A 17 -0.23 6.21 6.21
N LEU A 18 1.03 5.93 6.51
CA LEU A 18 2.14 6.45 5.73
C LEU A 18 2.12 5.91 4.30
N GLN A 19 1.79 4.63 4.12
CA GLN A 19 1.78 3.99 2.81
C GLN A 19 0.59 4.46 1.95
N VAL A 20 -0.55 4.77 2.55
CA VAL A 20 -1.70 5.45 1.92
C VAL A 20 -1.30 6.84 1.43
N GLU A 21 -0.71 7.67 2.29
CA GLU A 21 -0.31 9.03 1.91
C GLU A 21 0.72 9.03 0.77
N VAL A 22 1.68 8.10 0.80
CA VAL A 22 2.66 7.94 -0.28
C VAL A 22 2.01 7.45 -1.57
N MET A 23 1.03 6.56 -1.49
CA MET A 23 0.30 6.06 -2.65
C MET A 23 -0.50 7.18 -3.32
N GLU A 24 -1.27 7.94 -2.56
CA GLU A 24 -2.06 9.07 -3.08
C GLU A 24 -1.19 10.14 -3.74
N LYS A 25 -0.08 10.52 -3.11
CA LYS A 25 0.85 11.51 -3.68
C LYS A 25 1.47 11.01 -5.00
N ARG A 26 1.83 9.73 -5.07
CA ARG A 26 2.37 9.14 -6.32
C ARG A 26 1.30 9.04 -7.39
N HIS A 27 0.08 8.65 -7.03
CA HIS A 27 -1.06 8.62 -7.94
C HIS A 27 -1.32 10.00 -8.55
N GLN A 28 -1.32 11.07 -7.73
CA GLN A 28 -1.53 12.44 -8.21
C GLN A 28 -0.37 12.98 -9.06
N LEU A 29 0.88 12.66 -8.71
CA LEU A 29 2.07 13.20 -9.37
C LEU A 29 2.48 12.44 -10.63
N LEU A 30 2.34 11.12 -10.61
CA LEU A 30 2.89 10.20 -11.62
C LEU A 30 1.80 9.47 -12.40
N GLY A 31 0.57 9.48 -11.87
CA GLY A 31 -0.57 8.74 -12.42
C GLY A 31 -0.68 7.30 -11.88
N PRO A 32 -1.85 6.67 -12.07
CA PRO A 32 -2.14 5.32 -11.59
C PRO A 32 -1.23 4.24 -12.18
N ALA A 33 -0.92 4.32 -13.47
CA ALA A 33 -0.14 3.30 -14.17
C ALA A 33 1.38 3.41 -13.97
N HIS A 34 1.86 4.40 -13.21
CA HIS A 34 3.30 4.56 -13.00
C HIS A 34 3.84 3.44 -12.10
N SER A 35 5.01 2.91 -12.45
CA SER A 35 5.67 1.80 -11.73
C SER A 35 5.80 2.03 -10.22
N ASP A 36 6.14 3.26 -9.80
CA ASP A 36 6.23 3.64 -8.38
C ASP A 36 4.88 3.68 -7.66
N THR A 37 3.79 4.02 -8.36
CA THR A 37 2.42 4.00 -7.83
C THR A 37 1.99 2.55 -7.62
N LEU A 38 2.18 1.70 -8.64
CA LEU A 38 1.88 0.26 -8.57
C LEU A 38 2.67 -0.45 -7.46
N THR A 39 3.95 -0.06 -7.28
CA THR A 39 4.79 -0.60 -6.19
C THR A 39 4.27 -0.18 -4.81
N SER A 40 3.80 1.07 -4.65
CA SER A 40 3.18 1.52 -3.39
C SER A 40 1.88 0.79 -3.09
N MET A 41 1.04 0.58 -4.10
CA MET A 41 -0.22 -0.17 -3.97
C MET A 41 0.03 -1.62 -3.54
N GLY A 42 1.03 -2.30 -4.13
CA GLY A 42 1.40 -3.66 -3.71
C GLY A 42 1.92 -3.73 -2.26
N ASN A 43 2.65 -2.72 -1.80
CA ASN A 43 3.09 -2.66 -0.41
C ASN A 43 1.91 -2.46 0.56
N LEU A 44 0.94 -1.61 0.21
CA LEU A 44 -0.26 -1.37 1.02
C LEU A 44 -1.15 -2.62 1.11
N ALA A 45 -1.36 -3.33 -0.01
CA ALA A 45 -2.07 -4.60 -0.02
C ALA A 45 -1.40 -5.65 0.88
N SER A 46 -0.07 -5.71 0.91
CA SER A 46 0.66 -6.60 1.83
C SER A 46 0.49 -6.21 3.30
N ILE A 47 0.33 -4.93 3.63
CA ILE A 47 0.06 -4.46 5.00
C ILE A 47 -1.35 -4.91 5.41
N TYR A 48 -2.34 -4.71 4.55
CA TYR A 48 -3.72 -5.15 4.81
C TYR A 48 -3.84 -6.66 5.01
N TRP A 49 -3.16 -7.47 4.20
CA TRP A 49 -3.10 -8.92 4.42
C TRP A 49 -2.49 -9.30 5.77
N ARG A 50 -1.48 -8.57 6.24
CA ARG A 50 -0.87 -8.82 7.56
C ARG A 50 -1.75 -8.38 8.73
N GLN A 51 -2.64 -7.40 8.51
CA GLN A 51 -3.63 -6.96 9.50
C GLN A 51 -4.92 -7.81 9.49
N GLY A 52 -5.10 -8.69 8.50
CA GLY A 52 -6.33 -9.47 8.32
C GLY A 52 -7.46 -8.68 7.64
N GLU A 53 -7.16 -7.49 7.12
CA GLU A 53 -8.10 -6.59 6.44
C GLU A 53 -8.14 -6.89 4.94
N CYS A 54 -8.49 -8.13 4.58
CA CYS A 54 -8.45 -8.61 3.20
C CYS A 54 -9.35 -7.80 2.24
N ALA A 55 -10.41 -7.16 2.73
CA ALA A 55 -11.33 -6.37 1.91
C ALA A 55 -10.68 -5.10 1.33
N GLU A 56 -9.85 -4.40 2.11
CA GLU A 56 -9.15 -3.20 1.61
C GLU A 56 -8.00 -3.58 0.67
N ALA A 57 -7.34 -4.73 0.91
CA ALA A 57 -6.34 -5.27 -0.02
C ALA A 57 -6.95 -5.59 -1.40
N GLU A 58 -8.14 -6.20 -1.43
CA GLU A 58 -8.83 -6.58 -2.67
C GLU A 58 -9.25 -5.35 -3.48
N LYS A 59 -9.77 -4.31 -2.80
CA LYS A 59 -10.13 -3.04 -3.44
C LYS A 59 -8.93 -2.38 -4.11
N LEU A 60 -7.78 -2.37 -3.43
CA LEU A 60 -6.53 -1.83 -3.97
C LEU A 60 -6.01 -2.67 -5.15
N GLN A 61 -6.21 -3.99 -5.12
CA GLN A 61 -5.86 -4.87 -6.24
C GLN A 61 -6.77 -4.68 -7.45
N MET A 62 -8.07 -4.42 -7.25
CA MET A 62 -8.97 -4.11 -8.36
C MET A 62 -8.56 -2.83 -9.09
N GLU A 63 -8.19 -1.78 -8.35
CA GLU A 63 -7.70 -0.53 -8.94
C GLU A 63 -6.38 -0.70 -9.72
N LEU A 64 -5.61 -1.76 -9.44
CA LEU A 64 -4.37 -2.08 -10.15
C LEU A 64 -4.60 -2.84 -11.48
N ILE A 65 -5.75 -3.50 -11.64
CA ILE A 65 -6.07 -4.35 -12.80
C ILE A 65 -6.86 -3.57 -13.87
N GLU A 66 -7.47 -2.44 -13.52
CA GLU A 66 -8.21 -1.54 -14.43
C GLU A 66 -7.30 -0.57 -15.18
#